data_AF-F9CW41-F1
#
_entry.id   AF-F9CW41-F1
#
_cell.length_a   1.000
_cell.length_b   1.000
_cell.length_c   1.000
_cell.angle_alpha   90.00
_cell.angle_beta   90.00
_cell.angle_gamma   90.00
#
_symmetry.space_group_name_H-M   'P 1'
#
loop_
_entity.id
_entity.type
_entity.pdbx_description
1 polymer ?
#
loop_
_entity_poly.entity_id
_entity_poly.type
_entity_poly.pdbx_seq_one_letter_code
_entity_poly.pdbx_strand_id
1 'polypeptide(L)'
;MLIMTNIKKILILPVLVALISVLALSAQDAAALVSTVNDKISCVSPAVGGTWNSVTSTCVVATLVIGPTDTLVIASNVNFDIGTVTSSGVIVNDGTIHIASGGVITTSGTFTNNGVIDSISGTITNSGPFNNFGDLTSSGTITNGPTGVIQNSGQLTSTGVITSSGAIQTNMGSVLTSSGTFTNSLNLVNKGTIMTSGTFTNSGPVMNIGYILNQGLFTNSNTITNWGGIFNLCGGSITNSGTIAIRTVIDVCVA
;
A
#
# COMPACT_ATOMS: atom_id res chain seq x y z
N MET A 1 -5.76 -62.38 -27.56
CA MET A 1 -6.40 -61.71 -26.41
C MET A 1 -5.54 -60.51 -26.05
N LEU A 2 -6.11 -59.32 -26.25
CA LEU A 2 -5.73 -57.96 -25.80
C LEU A 2 -4.29 -57.43 -25.96
N ILE A 3 -4.23 -56.41 -26.84
CA ILE A 3 -3.33 -55.26 -26.94
C ILE A 3 -3.22 -54.52 -25.59
N MET A 4 -2.03 -54.05 -25.19
CA MET A 4 -1.87 -52.77 -24.46
C MET A 4 -0.49 -52.14 -24.72
N THR A 5 -0.48 -51.21 -25.68
CA THR A 5 0.61 -50.25 -25.94
C THR A 5 0.56 -49.16 -24.85
N ASN A 6 1.55 -49.06 -23.98
CA ASN A 6 1.63 -47.96 -23.00
C ASN A 6 2.23 -46.70 -23.65
N ILE A 7 1.37 -45.94 -24.34
CA ILE A 7 1.66 -44.57 -24.76
C ILE A 7 1.50 -43.67 -23.53
N LYS A 8 2.62 -43.21 -22.94
CA LYS A 8 2.57 -42.11 -21.96
C LYS A 8 2.21 -40.83 -22.69
N LYS A 9 0.96 -40.39 -22.53
CA LYS A 9 0.45 -39.11 -23.01
C LYS A 9 1.27 -37.97 -22.43
N ILE A 10 1.91 -37.19 -23.29
CA ILE A 10 2.48 -35.88 -22.97
C ILE A 10 1.29 -34.92 -22.78
N LEU A 11 1.02 -34.52 -21.55
CA LEU A 11 0.09 -33.44 -21.24
C LEU A 11 0.89 -32.13 -21.25
N ILE A 12 0.72 -31.33 -22.31
CA ILE A 12 1.22 -29.96 -22.39
C ILE A 12 0.23 -29.10 -21.60
N LEU A 13 0.67 -28.52 -20.48
CA LEU A 13 0.00 -27.39 -19.84
C LEU A 13 1.03 -26.27 -19.60
N PRO A 14 0.84 -25.06 -20.18
CA PRO A 14 1.81 -23.99 -20.09
C PRO A 14 1.45 -23.03 -18.95
N VAL A 15 2.16 -23.11 -17.82
CA VAL A 15 2.33 -21.95 -16.92
C VAL A 15 3.74 -22.02 -16.35
N LEU A 16 4.62 -21.21 -16.94
CA LEU A 16 6.00 -21.00 -16.56
C LEU A 16 6.04 -20.25 -15.22
N VAL A 17 6.14 -20.97 -14.10
CA VAL A 17 6.66 -20.39 -12.85
C VAL A 17 8.18 -20.43 -12.99
N ALA A 18 8.78 -19.30 -13.37
CA ALA A 18 10.22 -19.13 -13.35
C ALA A 18 10.71 -19.06 -11.89
N LEU A 19 10.86 -20.22 -11.26
CA LEU A 19 11.71 -20.36 -10.10
C LEU A 19 13.14 -20.28 -10.62
N ILE A 20 13.77 -19.10 -10.52
CA ILE A 20 15.19 -18.96 -10.80
C ILE A 20 15.91 -19.82 -9.76
N SER A 21 16.39 -20.99 -10.17
CA SER A 21 17.31 -21.81 -9.40
C SER A 21 18.61 -21.01 -9.28
N VAL A 22 18.81 -20.41 -8.12
CA VAL A 22 20.10 -19.87 -7.70
C VAL A 22 21.05 -21.07 -7.60
N LEU A 23 21.76 -21.31 -8.70
CA LEU A 23 22.96 -22.14 -8.71
C LEU A 23 23.90 -21.59 -7.63
N ALA A 24 24.39 -22.50 -6.80
CA ALA A 24 25.36 -22.26 -5.75
C ALA A 24 26.55 -21.41 -6.26
N LEU A 25 26.47 -20.09 -6.08
CA LEU A 25 27.63 -19.28 -5.82
C LEU A 25 27.74 -19.19 -4.30
N SER A 26 28.93 -19.54 -3.82
CA SER A 26 29.41 -19.35 -2.46
C SER A 26 28.68 -18.24 -1.70
N ALA A 27 28.29 -18.53 -0.46
CA ALA A 27 28.02 -17.52 0.56
C ALA A 27 29.28 -16.66 0.77
N GLN A 28 29.57 -15.77 -0.18
CA GLN A 28 30.26 -14.53 0.10
C GLN A 28 29.24 -13.69 0.84
N ASP A 29 29.62 -13.15 1.99
CA ASP A 29 28.86 -12.16 2.75
C ASP A 29 28.10 -11.22 1.80
N ALA A 30 26.81 -11.45 1.63
CA ALA A 30 25.90 -10.43 1.14
C ALA A 30 25.72 -9.47 2.32
N ALA A 31 26.75 -8.66 2.58
CA ALA A 31 26.70 -7.62 3.58
C ALA A 31 25.50 -6.73 3.26
N ALA A 32 24.67 -6.46 4.27
CA ALA A 32 23.52 -5.57 4.16
C ALA A 32 23.94 -4.25 3.48
N LEU A 33 23.39 -3.96 2.31
CA LEU A 33 23.70 -2.74 1.59
C LEU A 33 22.80 -1.62 2.07
N VAL A 34 23.39 -0.52 2.55
CA VAL A 34 22.65 0.71 2.83
C VAL A 34 22.95 1.71 1.72
N SER A 35 21.92 2.05 0.95
CA SER A 35 21.99 3.04 -0.13
C SER A 35 21.19 4.26 0.25
N THR A 36 21.87 5.39 0.50
CA THR A 36 21.23 6.68 0.75
C THR A 36 21.30 7.54 -0.50
N VAL A 37 20.15 7.82 -1.11
CA VAL A 37 20.03 8.73 -2.26
C VAL A 37 19.89 10.15 -1.74
N ASN A 38 20.94 10.95 -1.88
CA ASN A 38 20.97 12.35 -1.42
C ASN A 38 21.57 13.31 -2.46
N ASP A 39 22.17 12.79 -3.53
CA ASP A 39 22.87 13.56 -4.55
C ASP A 39 23.00 12.79 -5.88
N LYS A 40 23.73 13.38 -6.82
CA LYS A 40 24.04 12.77 -8.12
C LYS A 40 24.80 11.44 -7.97
N ILE A 41 25.79 11.38 -7.09
CA ILE A 41 26.71 10.24 -6.98
C ILE A 41 25.96 9.01 -6.48
N SER A 42 25.17 9.17 -5.42
CA SER A 42 24.34 8.12 -4.84
C SER A 42 23.24 7.66 -5.81
N CYS A 43 22.59 8.57 -6.52
CA CYS A 43 21.55 8.24 -7.50
C CYS A 43 22.06 7.39 -8.67
N VAL A 44 23.21 7.74 -9.25
CA VAL A 44 23.79 7.02 -10.41
C VAL A 44 24.64 5.82 -10.00
N SER A 45 24.72 5.52 -8.70
CA SER A 45 25.48 4.39 -8.20
C SER A 45 24.93 3.06 -8.74
N PRO A 46 25.74 2.00 -8.85
CA PRO A 46 25.27 0.69 -9.30
C PRO A 46 24.14 0.10 -8.45
N ALA A 47 24.03 0.51 -7.18
CA ALA A 47 23.00 0.06 -6.27
C ALA A 47 21.62 0.63 -6.58
N VAL A 48 21.56 1.87 -7.09
CA VAL A 48 20.30 2.58 -7.38
C VAL A 48 20.01 2.56 -8.88
N GLY A 49 21.04 2.69 -9.72
CA GLY A 49 20.93 2.61 -11.18
C GLY A 49 20.10 3.74 -11.80
N GLY A 50 20.03 4.90 -11.14
CA GLY A 50 19.20 6.02 -11.56
C GLY A 50 19.89 7.00 -12.50
N THR A 51 19.14 8.01 -12.93
CA THR A 51 19.63 9.21 -13.62
C THR A 51 19.29 10.45 -12.80
N TRP A 52 20.23 11.38 -12.68
CA TRP A 52 20.07 12.54 -11.80
C TRP A 52 19.83 13.84 -12.58
N ASN A 53 18.81 14.58 -12.20
CA ASN A 53 18.57 15.96 -12.60
C ASN A 53 18.96 16.92 -11.46
N SER A 54 20.04 17.68 -11.66
CA SER A 54 20.56 18.62 -10.66
C SER A 54 19.72 19.88 -10.46
N VAL A 55 18.85 20.23 -11.41
CA VAL A 55 17.99 21.41 -11.30
C VAL A 55 16.88 21.16 -10.30
N THR A 56 16.31 19.97 -10.31
CA THR A 56 15.15 19.58 -9.49
C THR A 56 15.51 18.65 -8.33
N SER A 57 16.79 18.30 -8.18
CA SER A 57 17.27 17.24 -7.27
C SER A 57 16.48 15.94 -7.44
N THR A 58 16.21 15.57 -8.70
CA THR A 58 15.41 14.39 -9.04
C THR A 58 16.31 13.22 -9.41
N CYS A 59 16.12 12.09 -8.75
CA CYS A 59 16.66 10.80 -9.16
C CYS A 59 15.55 9.99 -9.86
N VAL A 60 15.73 9.71 -11.14
CA VAL A 60 14.79 8.91 -11.93
C VAL A 60 15.29 7.48 -12.04
N VAL A 61 14.49 6.51 -11.62
CA VAL A 61 14.85 5.08 -11.61
C VAL A 61 13.80 4.27 -12.36
N ALA A 62 14.23 3.56 -13.41
CA ALA A 62 13.31 2.74 -14.20
C ALA A 62 12.87 1.47 -13.45
N THR A 63 13.84 0.71 -12.93
CA THR A 63 13.61 -0.51 -12.15
C THR A 63 14.60 -0.59 -11.00
N LEU A 64 14.12 -0.86 -9.79
CA LEU A 64 14.95 -1.07 -8.61
C LEU A 64 14.47 -2.29 -7.82
N VAL A 65 15.42 -3.12 -7.38
CA VAL A 65 15.16 -4.27 -6.51
C VAL A 65 15.98 -4.12 -5.24
N ILE A 66 15.33 -4.21 -4.09
CA ILE A 66 15.95 -4.09 -2.77
C ILE A 66 15.82 -5.44 -2.08
N GLY A 67 16.95 -6.07 -1.79
CA GLY A 67 17.01 -7.38 -1.16
C GLY A 67 16.58 -7.35 0.32
N PRO A 68 16.35 -8.52 0.94
CA PRO A 68 15.76 -8.61 2.27
C PRO A 68 16.65 -8.03 3.39
N THR A 69 17.95 -7.93 3.15
CA THR A 69 18.94 -7.36 4.07
C THR A 69 19.29 -5.91 3.74
N ASP A 70 18.80 -5.39 2.62
CA ASP A 70 19.21 -4.10 2.10
C ASP A 70 18.29 -2.98 2.61
N THR A 71 18.84 -1.77 2.66
CA THR A 71 18.11 -0.56 3.04
C THR A 71 18.29 0.52 1.98
N LEU A 72 17.19 1.04 1.47
CA LEU A 72 17.15 2.25 0.67
C LEU A 72 16.66 3.41 1.55
N VAL A 73 17.40 4.51 1.56
CA VAL A 73 16.99 5.78 2.17
C VAL A 73 16.91 6.84 1.09
N ILE A 74 15.75 7.48 0.93
CA ILE A 74 15.57 8.66 0.08
C ILE A 74 15.65 9.88 0.98
N ALA A 75 16.69 10.71 0.80
CA ALA A 75 16.89 11.88 1.65
C ALA A 75 15.84 12.97 1.41
N SER A 76 15.64 13.83 2.40
CA SER A 76 14.56 14.84 2.41
C SER A 76 14.60 15.88 1.29
N ASN A 77 15.76 16.06 0.67
CA ASN A 77 15.96 17.00 -0.44
C ASN A 77 15.84 16.35 -1.83
N VAL A 78 15.39 15.10 -1.92
CA VAL A 78 15.36 14.33 -3.16
C VAL A 78 13.93 14.09 -3.63
N ASN A 79 13.72 14.30 -4.93
CA ASN A 79 12.57 13.77 -5.66
C ASN A 79 12.98 12.42 -6.28
N PHE A 80 12.31 11.34 -5.93
CA PHE A 80 12.61 9.99 -6.35
C PHE A 80 11.50 9.50 -7.30
N ASP A 81 11.75 9.66 -8.59
CA ASP A 81 10.78 9.34 -9.64
C ASP A 81 11.00 7.90 -10.09
N ILE A 82 9.98 7.06 -9.96
CA ILE A 82 10.14 5.63 -10.17
C ILE A 82 9.25 5.07 -11.28
N GLY A 83 9.80 4.11 -12.01
CA GLY A 83 9.05 3.15 -12.82
C GLY A 83 8.58 1.99 -11.95
N THR A 84 9.45 1.03 -11.65
CA THR A 84 9.14 -0.15 -10.82
C THR A 84 10.12 -0.30 -9.66
N VAL A 85 9.62 -0.41 -8.44
CA VAL A 85 10.40 -0.76 -7.24
C VAL A 85 9.84 -2.03 -6.63
N THR A 86 10.70 -3.03 -6.41
CA THR A 86 10.36 -4.23 -5.64
C THR A 86 11.27 -4.33 -4.44
N SER A 87 10.72 -4.44 -3.23
CA SER A 87 11.51 -4.51 -2.01
C SER A 87 11.06 -5.63 -1.09
N SER A 88 12.01 -6.45 -0.67
CA SER A 88 11.86 -7.31 0.51
C SER A 88 12.64 -6.79 1.72
N GLY A 89 13.44 -5.73 1.54
CA GLY A 89 14.23 -5.07 2.58
C GLY A 89 13.53 -3.85 3.19
N VAL A 90 14.33 -2.85 3.56
CA VAL A 90 13.83 -1.63 4.19
C VAL A 90 13.84 -0.47 3.19
N ILE A 91 12.74 0.26 3.10
CA ILE A 91 12.67 1.56 2.43
C ILE A 91 12.33 2.63 3.47
N VAL A 92 13.13 3.68 3.51
CA VAL A 92 12.85 4.91 4.27
C VAL A 92 12.76 6.07 3.29
N ASN A 93 11.59 6.70 3.22
CA ASN A 93 11.37 7.90 2.43
C ASN A 93 11.30 9.13 3.34
N ASP A 94 12.36 9.93 3.36
CA ASP A 94 12.35 11.25 4.00
C ASP A 94 12.07 12.38 3.01
N GLY A 95 12.19 12.11 1.70
CA GLY A 95 11.94 13.05 0.60
C GLY A 95 10.59 12.84 -0.08
N THR A 96 10.58 12.97 -1.40
CA THR A 96 9.37 12.77 -2.21
C THR A 96 9.55 11.58 -3.13
N ILE A 97 8.63 10.62 -3.13
CA ILE A 97 8.56 9.56 -4.14
C ILE A 97 7.42 9.89 -5.10
N HIS A 98 7.73 9.99 -6.39
CA HIS A 98 6.72 10.06 -7.45
C HIS A 98 6.60 8.72 -8.16
N ILE A 99 5.42 8.13 -8.10
CA ILE A 99 5.08 6.92 -8.85
C ILE A 99 4.38 7.39 -10.13
N ALA A 100 5.10 7.33 -11.24
CA ALA A 100 4.58 7.73 -12.54
C ALA A 100 3.36 6.88 -12.96
N SER A 101 2.65 7.31 -14.00
CA SER A 101 1.55 6.53 -14.57
C SER A 101 2.04 5.14 -15.02
N GLY A 102 1.37 4.09 -14.53
CA GLY A 102 1.78 2.70 -14.74
C GLY A 102 2.99 2.25 -13.90
N GLY A 103 3.57 3.14 -13.09
CA GLY A 103 4.62 2.80 -12.15
C GLY A 103 4.12 1.94 -10.99
N VAL A 104 5.01 1.16 -10.39
CA VAL A 104 4.68 0.13 -9.41
C VAL A 104 5.65 0.16 -8.23
N ILE A 105 5.13 0.14 -7.01
CA ILE A 105 5.85 -0.28 -5.81
C ILE A 105 5.27 -1.60 -5.34
N THR A 106 6.11 -2.60 -5.15
CA THR A 106 5.77 -3.84 -4.45
C THR A 106 6.71 -3.99 -3.26
N THR A 107 6.17 -4.02 -2.04
CA THR A 107 6.97 -4.18 -0.84
C THR A 107 6.45 -5.33 0.03
N SER A 108 7.35 -6.21 0.45
CA SER A 108 7.11 -7.22 1.48
C SER A 108 7.97 -6.99 2.74
N GLY A 109 8.98 -6.13 2.64
CA GLY A 109 9.74 -5.64 3.78
C GLY A 109 9.14 -4.38 4.38
N THR A 110 9.91 -3.71 5.26
CA THR A 110 9.43 -2.52 5.97
C THR A 110 9.51 -1.29 5.08
N PHE A 111 8.39 -0.61 4.89
CA PHE A 111 8.32 0.68 4.23
C PHE A 111 7.98 1.76 5.27
N THR A 112 8.80 2.81 5.35
CA THR A 112 8.53 3.98 6.20
C THR A 112 8.48 5.23 5.33
N ASN A 113 7.35 5.93 5.36
CA ASN A 113 7.18 7.23 4.72
C ASN A 113 7.17 8.35 5.76
N ASN A 114 8.24 9.13 5.84
CA ASN A 114 8.32 10.36 6.64
C ASN A 114 8.07 11.61 5.79
N GLY A 115 8.29 11.53 4.48
CA GLY A 115 8.04 12.62 3.53
C GLY A 115 6.75 12.45 2.75
N VAL A 116 6.83 12.59 1.43
CA VAL A 116 5.68 12.56 0.51
C VAL A 116 5.77 11.37 -0.44
N ILE A 117 4.64 10.69 -0.67
CA ILE A 117 4.45 9.78 -1.78
C ILE A 117 3.29 10.31 -2.61
N ASP A 118 3.54 10.53 -3.90
CA ASP A 118 2.51 10.88 -4.87
C ASP A 118 2.43 9.80 -5.96
N SER A 119 1.29 9.12 -6.03
CA SER A 119 1.03 8.07 -7.00
C SER A 119 -0.03 8.52 -8.00
N ILE A 120 0.42 8.96 -9.16
CA ILE A 120 -0.45 9.43 -10.24
C ILE A 120 -0.77 8.25 -11.15
N SER A 121 -1.89 7.57 -10.90
CA SER A 121 -2.30 6.35 -11.61
C SER A 121 -1.28 5.20 -11.52
N GLY A 122 -0.44 5.19 -10.49
CA GLY A 122 0.48 4.09 -10.18
C GLY A 122 -0.17 2.98 -9.35
N THR A 123 0.61 1.95 -9.01
CA THR A 123 0.18 0.86 -8.13
C THR A 123 1.13 0.72 -6.95
N ILE A 124 0.57 0.64 -5.74
CA ILE A 124 1.29 0.31 -4.51
C ILE A 124 0.74 -1.03 -4.01
N THR A 125 1.58 -2.05 -3.93
CA THR A 125 1.26 -3.35 -3.35
C THR A 125 2.10 -3.59 -2.11
N ASN A 126 1.45 -3.71 -0.96
CA ASN A 126 2.08 -3.96 0.32
C ASN A 126 1.72 -5.36 0.85
N SER A 127 2.74 -6.12 1.23
CA SER A 127 2.62 -7.40 1.93
C SER A 127 3.45 -7.44 3.22
N GLY A 128 3.98 -6.29 3.66
CA GLY A 128 4.78 -6.13 4.88
C GLY A 128 4.30 -4.97 5.75
N PRO A 129 5.13 -4.49 6.70
CA PRO A 129 4.86 -3.30 7.48
C PRO A 129 5.01 -2.03 6.63
N PHE A 130 3.95 -1.23 6.53
CA PHE A 130 3.94 0.07 5.85
C PHE A 130 3.54 1.16 6.84
N ASN A 131 4.51 1.99 7.24
CA ASN A 131 4.31 3.08 8.20
C ASN A 131 4.27 4.41 7.46
N ASN A 132 3.11 5.06 7.44
CA ASN A 132 2.93 6.38 6.85
C ASN A 132 2.90 7.45 7.95
N PHE A 133 4.00 8.17 8.15
CA PHE A 133 4.09 9.32 9.04
C PHE A 133 3.86 10.65 8.31
N GLY A 134 4.24 10.72 7.04
CA GLY A 134 4.00 11.88 6.18
C GLY A 134 2.74 11.76 5.32
N ASP A 135 2.82 12.23 4.09
CA ASP A 135 1.70 12.29 3.15
C ASP A 135 1.80 11.18 2.10
N LEU A 136 0.70 10.45 1.91
CA LEU A 136 0.53 9.50 0.82
C LEU A 136 -0.71 9.89 0.03
N THR A 137 -0.52 10.35 -1.21
CA THR A 137 -1.61 10.65 -2.15
C THR A 137 -1.58 9.64 -3.30
N SER A 138 -2.73 9.06 -3.63
CA SER A 138 -2.85 8.12 -4.74
C SER A 138 -4.13 8.34 -5.54
N SER A 139 -3.99 8.54 -6.85
CA SER A 139 -5.10 8.41 -7.80
C SER A 139 -5.16 7.04 -8.48
N GLY A 140 -4.18 6.17 -8.20
CA GLY A 140 -4.09 4.81 -8.70
C GLY A 140 -4.61 3.76 -7.74
N THR A 141 -3.93 2.61 -7.66
CA THR A 141 -4.35 1.47 -6.83
C THR A 141 -3.41 1.27 -5.64
N ILE A 142 -3.97 1.17 -4.45
CA ILE A 142 -3.30 0.72 -3.23
C ILE A 142 -3.87 -0.65 -2.86
N THR A 143 -3.03 -1.67 -2.86
CA THR A 143 -3.37 -3.02 -2.41
C THR A 143 -2.58 -3.37 -1.17
N ASN A 144 -3.27 -3.63 -0.07
CA ASN A 144 -2.69 -4.21 1.14
C ASN A 144 -3.03 -5.70 1.17
N GLY A 145 -2.05 -6.54 0.85
CA GLY A 145 -2.17 -7.99 0.80
C GLY A 145 -2.41 -8.62 2.18
N PRO A 146 -2.68 -9.93 2.25
CA PRO A 146 -3.14 -10.59 3.48
C PRO A 146 -2.19 -10.47 4.67
N THR A 147 -0.88 -10.39 4.42
CA THR A 147 0.16 -10.21 5.43
C THR A 147 0.56 -8.75 5.65
N GLY A 148 0.05 -7.85 4.80
CA GLY A 148 0.37 -6.43 4.85
C GLY A 148 -0.28 -5.73 6.04
N VAL A 149 0.45 -4.80 6.63
CA VAL A 149 -0.03 -3.94 7.70
C VAL A 149 0.25 -2.50 7.33
N ILE A 150 -0.81 -1.72 7.08
CA ILE A 150 -0.68 -0.26 6.89
C ILE A 150 -0.96 0.42 8.24
N GLN A 151 0.02 1.18 8.73
CA GLN A 151 -0.11 2.07 9.88
C GLN A 151 -0.05 3.51 9.41
N ASN A 152 -1.18 4.20 9.39
CA ASN A 152 -1.27 5.60 9.04
C ASN A 152 -1.19 6.48 10.30
N SER A 153 -0.11 7.23 10.43
CA SER A 153 0.13 8.26 11.45
C SER A 153 0.13 9.68 10.87
N GLY A 154 0.19 9.84 9.54
CA GLY A 154 0.06 11.11 8.82
C GLY A 154 -1.23 11.21 8.01
N GLN A 155 -1.11 11.59 6.73
CA GLN A 155 -2.25 11.68 5.82
C GLN A 155 -2.18 10.61 4.73
N LEU A 156 -3.26 9.86 4.54
CA LEU A 156 -3.44 8.97 3.40
C LEU A 156 -4.67 9.43 2.62
N THR A 157 -4.48 9.93 1.42
CA THR A 157 -5.55 10.38 0.53
C THR A 157 -5.58 9.52 -0.73
N SER A 158 -6.72 8.92 -1.05
CA SER A 158 -6.90 8.16 -2.28
C SER A 158 -8.15 8.60 -3.05
N THR A 159 -7.96 9.02 -4.29
CA THR A 159 -9.05 9.22 -5.25
C THR A 159 -9.28 7.98 -6.12
N GLY A 160 -8.32 7.04 -6.13
CA GLY A 160 -8.42 5.76 -6.85
C GLY A 160 -8.98 4.63 -5.98
N VAL A 161 -8.36 3.44 -6.06
CA VAL A 161 -8.83 2.22 -5.39
C VAL A 161 -7.92 1.84 -4.24
N ILE A 162 -8.48 1.64 -3.05
CA ILE A 162 -7.83 0.97 -1.91
C ILE A 162 -8.50 -0.38 -1.72
N THR A 163 -7.74 -1.47 -1.81
CA THR A 163 -8.19 -2.81 -1.45
C THR A 163 -7.30 -3.36 -0.35
N SER A 164 -7.90 -3.72 0.79
CA SER A 164 -7.19 -4.31 1.91
C SER A 164 -7.72 -5.67 2.26
N SER A 165 -6.85 -6.66 2.11
CA SER A 165 -6.97 -8.00 2.70
C SER A 165 -6.04 -8.17 3.90
N GLY A 166 -5.16 -7.21 4.17
CA GLY A 166 -4.35 -7.09 5.38
C GLY A 166 -4.93 -6.11 6.39
N ALA A 167 -4.21 -5.87 7.48
CA ALA A 167 -4.64 -4.96 8.53
C ALA A 167 -4.39 -3.49 8.16
N ILE A 168 -5.33 -2.61 8.49
CA ILE A 168 -5.17 -1.15 8.43
C ILE A 168 -5.37 -0.57 9.82
N GLN A 169 -4.46 0.31 10.23
CA GLN A 169 -4.58 1.10 11.45
C GLN A 169 -4.39 2.59 11.14
N THR A 170 -5.39 3.39 11.46
CA THR A 170 -5.32 4.86 11.44
C THR A 170 -5.10 5.33 12.88
N ASN A 171 -3.96 5.94 13.17
CA ASN A 171 -3.58 6.42 14.50
C ASN A 171 -4.28 7.73 14.89
N MET A 172 -4.19 8.08 16.17
CA MET A 172 -4.75 9.33 16.68
C MET A 172 -4.11 10.53 15.98
N GLY A 173 -4.93 11.51 15.59
CA GLY A 173 -4.48 12.70 14.85
C GLY A 173 -4.24 12.48 13.35
N SER A 174 -4.28 11.24 12.86
CA SER A 174 -4.06 10.92 11.45
C SER A 174 -5.38 10.85 10.67
N VAL A 175 -5.30 11.02 9.34
CA VAL A 175 -6.47 11.07 8.46
C VAL A 175 -6.29 10.10 7.29
N LEU A 176 -7.31 9.28 7.05
CA LEU A 176 -7.47 8.49 5.84
C LEU A 176 -8.68 9.02 5.07
N THR A 177 -8.46 9.56 3.87
CA THR A 177 -9.50 10.05 2.98
C THR A 177 -9.59 9.17 1.74
N SER A 178 -10.78 8.66 1.44
CA SER A 178 -11.05 7.93 0.20
C SER A 178 -12.26 8.51 -0.52
N SER A 179 -12.02 9.08 -1.71
CA SER A 179 -13.10 9.56 -2.59
C SER A 179 -13.37 8.63 -3.76
N GLY A 180 -12.57 7.57 -3.94
CA GLY A 180 -12.78 6.52 -4.93
C GLY A 180 -13.43 5.28 -4.32
N THR A 181 -12.81 4.12 -4.48
CA THR A 181 -13.28 2.87 -3.86
C THR A 181 -12.34 2.47 -2.72
N PHE A 182 -12.90 2.19 -1.56
CA PHE A 182 -12.21 1.57 -0.44
C PHE A 182 -12.90 0.26 -0.07
N THR A 183 -12.20 -0.86 -0.23
CA THR A 183 -12.65 -2.18 0.20
C THR A 183 -11.77 -2.68 1.33
N ASN A 184 -12.37 -2.96 2.49
CA ASN A 184 -11.70 -3.58 3.63
C ASN A 184 -12.30 -4.96 3.91
N SER A 185 -11.47 -6.00 3.80
CA SER A 185 -11.86 -7.39 4.02
C SER A 185 -11.29 -7.99 5.30
N LEU A 186 -10.41 -7.28 6.02
CA LEU A 186 -9.78 -7.74 7.25
C LEU A 186 -9.86 -6.68 8.37
N ASN A 187 -8.95 -6.72 9.34
CA ASN A 187 -9.00 -5.86 10.51
C ASN A 187 -8.75 -4.38 10.14
N LEU A 188 -9.70 -3.51 10.50
CA LEU A 188 -9.54 -2.06 10.43
C LEU A 188 -9.63 -1.47 11.85
N VAL A 189 -8.59 -0.76 12.28
CA VAL A 189 -8.57 -0.03 13.55
C VAL A 189 -8.49 1.46 13.27
N ASN A 190 -9.52 2.21 13.66
CA ASN A 190 -9.56 3.64 13.49
C ASN A 190 -9.48 4.36 14.84
N LYS A 191 -8.34 5.00 15.13
CA LYS A 191 -8.14 5.91 16.27
C LYS A 191 -8.08 7.39 15.83
N GLY A 192 -7.99 7.64 14.52
CA GLY A 192 -7.98 8.98 13.92
C GLY A 192 -9.29 9.27 13.21
N THR A 193 -9.20 9.79 11.99
CA THR A 193 -10.36 10.09 11.15
C THR A 193 -10.30 9.31 9.84
N ILE A 194 -11.39 8.64 9.49
CA ILE A 194 -11.64 8.07 8.17
C ILE A 194 -12.72 8.90 7.50
N MET A 195 -12.44 9.44 6.31
CA MET A 195 -13.39 10.19 5.50
C MET A 195 -13.64 9.45 4.20
N THR A 196 -14.90 9.14 3.90
CA THR A 196 -15.27 8.42 2.68
C THR A 196 -16.33 9.21 1.91
N SER A 197 -16.01 9.66 0.70
CA SER A 197 -16.98 10.33 -0.20
C SER A 197 -17.30 9.52 -1.45
N GLY A 198 -16.54 8.45 -1.72
CA GLY A 198 -16.86 7.47 -2.75
C GLY A 198 -17.55 6.23 -2.17
N THR A 199 -17.12 5.04 -2.60
CA THR A 199 -17.67 3.76 -2.11
C THR A 199 -16.74 3.16 -1.06
N PHE A 200 -17.25 2.97 0.16
CA PHE A 200 -16.60 2.20 1.21
C PHE A 200 -17.35 0.88 1.43
N THR A 201 -16.71 -0.24 1.16
CA THR A 201 -17.22 -1.59 1.45
C THR A 201 -16.40 -2.23 2.54
N ASN A 202 -17.04 -2.55 3.65
CA ASN A 202 -16.44 -3.23 4.78
C ASN A 202 -17.03 -4.63 4.95
N SER A 203 -16.19 -5.65 4.81
CA SER A 203 -16.50 -7.06 5.11
C SER A 203 -15.58 -7.66 6.18
N GLY A 204 -14.62 -6.89 6.71
CA GLY A 204 -13.79 -7.26 7.86
C GLY A 204 -14.24 -6.62 9.18
N PRO A 205 -13.72 -7.06 10.34
CA PRO A 205 -14.05 -6.45 11.62
C PRO A 205 -13.42 -5.05 11.75
N VAL A 206 -14.18 -4.12 12.33
CA VAL A 206 -13.73 -2.73 12.56
C VAL A 206 -13.78 -2.39 14.05
N MET A 207 -12.69 -1.81 14.55
CA MET A 207 -12.65 -1.14 15.84
C MET A 207 -12.56 0.37 15.60
N ASN A 208 -13.68 1.07 15.80
CA ASN A 208 -13.74 2.52 15.63
C ASN A 208 -13.68 3.22 16.99
N ILE A 209 -12.55 3.85 17.29
CA ILE A 209 -12.33 4.69 18.48
C ILE A 209 -12.41 6.18 18.11
N GLY A 210 -12.00 6.52 16.89
CA GLY A 210 -12.06 7.88 16.34
C GLY A 210 -13.34 8.16 15.56
N TYR A 211 -13.21 8.84 14.42
CA TYR A 211 -14.33 9.28 13.61
C TYR A 211 -14.35 8.61 12.23
N ILE A 212 -15.52 8.14 11.82
CA ILE A 212 -15.82 7.78 10.43
C ILE A 212 -16.82 8.81 9.91
N LEU A 213 -16.43 9.55 8.88
CA LEU A 213 -17.25 10.57 8.22
C LEU A 213 -17.62 10.07 6.83
N ASN A 214 -18.87 9.68 6.63
CA ASN A 214 -19.37 9.20 5.36
C ASN A 214 -20.13 10.31 4.61
N GLN A 215 -19.71 10.60 3.38
CA GLN A 215 -20.38 11.46 2.40
C GLN A 215 -20.74 10.68 1.12
N GLY A 216 -20.45 9.38 1.07
CA GLY A 216 -20.69 8.53 -0.09
C GLY A 216 -21.48 7.27 0.26
N LEU A 217 -21.21 6.16 -0.43
CA LEU A 217 -21.84 4.87 -0.17
C LEU A 217 -21.00 4.07 0.82
N PHE A 218 -21.51 3.80 2.00
CA PHE A 218 -20.89 2.91 2.98
C PHE A 218 -21.71 1.63 3.14
N THR A 219 -21.17 0.50 2.70
CA THR A 219 -21.75 -0.83 2.94
C THR A 219 -20.95 -1.58 4.00
N ASN A 220 -21.62 -2.05 5.05
CA ASN A 220 -21.02 -2.90 6.07
C ASN A 220 -21.74 -4.26 6.13
N SER A 221 -20.99 -5.35 6.01
CA SER A 221 -21.48 -6.73 6.13
C SER A 221 -20.87 -7.50 7.31
N ASN A 222 -20.03 -6.85 8.12
CA ASN A 222 -19.39 -7.47 9.29
C ASN A 222 -19.62 -6.62 10.56
N THR A 223 -18.83 -6.83 11.61
CA THR A 223 -18.99 -6.15 12.90
C THR A 223 -18.15 -4.89 12.96
N ILE A 224 -18.79 -3.77 13.28
CA ILE A 224 -18.15 -2.52 13.68
C ILE A 224 -18.39 -2.33 15.17
N THR A 225 -17.32 -2.33 15.95
CA THR A 225 -17.35 -1.95 17.36
C THR A 225 -17.07 -0.45 17.45
N ASN A 226 -18.12 0.35 17.62
CA ASN A 226 -18.06 1.80 17.54
C ASN A 226 -18.00 2.46 18.93
N TRP A 227 -16.79 2.72 19.42
CA TRP A 227 -16.54 3.51 20.63
C TRP A 227 -16.51 5.02 20.36
N GLY A 228 -16.15 5.41 19.14
CA GLY A 228 -16.04 6.80 18.70
C GLY A 228 -17.35 7.36 18.14
N GLY A 229 -17.29 7.87 16.90
CA GLY A 229 -18.45 8.35 16.15
C GLY A 229 -18.46 7.90 14.69
N ILE A 230 -19.65 7.57 14.19
CA ILE A 230 -19.90 7.35 12.76
C ILE A 230 -20.94 8.37 12.34
N PHE A 231 -20.55 9.29 11.47
CA PHE A 231 -21.40 10.37 10.99
C PHE A 231 -21.72 10.13 9.52
N ASN A 232 -23.01 9.96 9.23
CA ASN A 232 -23.50 9.97 7.86
C ASN A 232 -23.89 11.40 7.50
N LEU A 233 -23.03 12.04 6.71
CA LEU A 233 -23.16 13.44 6.29
C LEU A 233 -24.08 13.54 5.06
N CYS A 234 -24.40 14.78 4.66
CA CYS A 234 -25.25 15.05 3.50
C CYS A 234 -24.69 14.37 2.24
N GLY A 235 -25.54 13.65 1.51
CA GLY A 235 -25.15 12.88 0.33
C GLY A 235 -24.64 11.47 0.63
N GLY A 236 -24.38 11.16 1.91
CA GLY A 236 -23.99 9.84 2.36
C GLY A 236 -25.17 8.88 2.52
N SER A 237 -24.92 7.60 2.26
CA SER A 237 -25.83 6.49 2.55
C SER A 237 -25.08 5.35 3.22
N ILE A 238 -25.67 4.77 4.27
CA ILE A 238 -25.12 3.61 4.98
C ILE A 238 -26.07 2.43 4.83
N THR A 239 -25.58 1.34 4.25
CA THR A 239 -26.26 0.03 4.23
C THR A 239 -25.51 -0.92 5.16
N ASN A 240 -26.18 -1.35 6.22
CA ASN A 240 -25.60 -2.29 7.19
C ASN A 240 -26.37 -3.61 7.19
N SER A 241 -25.77 -4.67 6.64
CA SER A 241 -26.24 -6.06 6.81
C SER A 241 -25.48 -6.81 7.91
N GLY A 242 -24.40 -6.21 8.44
CA GLY A 242 -23.66 -6.70 9.60
C GLY A 242 -24.16 -6.09 10.92
N THR A 243 -23.24 -5.82 11.85
CA THR A 243 -23.54 -5.24 13.17
C THR A 243 -22.76 -3.95 13.38
N ILE A 244 -23.43 -2.92 13.91
CA ILE A 244 -22.78 -1.72 14.47
C ILE A 244 -23.11 -1.70 15.97
N ALA A 245 -22.12 -2.00 16.80
CA ALA A 245 -22.28 -2.13 18.24
C ALA A 245 -21.83 -0.87 18.99
N ILE A 246 -22.29 -0.76 20.25
CA ILE A 246 -21.98 0.30 21.23
C ILE A 246 -22.64 1.65 20.91
N ARG A 247 -22.18 2.36 19.87
CA ARG A 247 -22.78 3.63 19.43
C ARG A 247 -23.34 3.50 18.03
N THR A 248 -24.56 3.99 17.84
CA THR A 248 -25.25 4.01 16.54
C THR A 248 -24.63 5.06 15.60
N VAL A 249 -25.04 4.99 14.33
CA VAL A 249 -24.77 6.03 13.34
C VAL A 249 -25.50 7.32 13.71
N ILE A 250 -24.88 8.46 13.45
CA ILE A 250 -25.48 9.80 13.53
C ILE A 250 -25.70 10.31 12.11
N ASP A 251 -26.95 10.38 11.67
CA ASP A 251 -27.31 11.06 10.43
C ASP A 251 -27.35 12.56 10.67
N VAL A 252 -26.51 13.31 9.97
CA VAL A 252 -26.37 14.76 10.14
C VAL A 252 -27.36 15.54 9.25
N CYS A 253 -27.89 14.88 8.22
CA CYS A 253 -28.78 15.50 7.24
C CYS A 253 -30.17 14.88 7.25
N VAL A 254 -30.69 14.63 8.44
CA VAL A 254 -32.13 14.38 8.64
C VAL A 254 -32.87 15.70 8.45
N ALA A 255 -33.80 15.71 7.51
CA ALA A 255 -34.88 16.69 7.46
C ALA A 255 -35.79 16.55 8.69
#